data_AF-A0A376WBM2-F1
#
_entry.id   AF-A0A376WBM2-F1
#
_cell.length_a   1.000
_cell.length_b   1.000
_cell.length_c   1.000
_cell.angle_alpha   90.00
_cell.angle_beta   90.00
_cell.angle_gamma   90.00
#
_symmetry.space_group_name_H-M   'P 1'
#
loop_
_entity.id
_entity.type
_entity.pdbx_description
1 polymer ?
#
loop_
_entity_poly.entity_id
_entity_poly.type
_entity_poly.pdbx_seq_one_letter_code
_entity_poly.pdbx_strand_id
1 'polypeptide(L)'
;MFPAVLSLVALYALFDRLGEYIPFIGLNTHGGVIFAYLGGIALHVWTIKGYFETIDSSLEEAAALDGATPWQAFRLVLLPLSVPILAVVFILSFIAAITEVPVASLLLRDVNSYTLAVGMQQYLNPQNYLWG
;
A
#
# COMPACT_ATOMS: atom_id res chain seq x y z
N MET A 1 -4.89 -20.15 -1.17
CA MET A 1 -3.99 -19.18 -0.51
C MET A 1 -2.58 -19.50 -0.97
N PHE A 2 -1.88 -18.56 -1.59
CA PHE A 2 -0.49 -18.77 -1.99
C PHE A 2 0.41 -18.70 -0.74
N PRO A 3 1.37 -19.62 -0.53
CA PRO A 3 2.16 -19.65 0.70
C PRO A 3 2.98 -18.37 0.89
N ALA A 4 2.84 -17.71 2.04
CA ALA A 4 3.46 -16.40 2.30
C ALA A 4 4.99 -16.41 2.10
N VAL A 5 5.67 -17.49 2.50
CA VAL A 5 7.13 -17.62 2.32
C VAL A 5 7.51 -17.73 0.83
N LEU A 6 6.70 -18.41 0.02
CA LEU A 6 6.94 -18.49 -1.42
C LEU A 6 6.67 -17.15 -2.11
N SER A 7 5.72 -16.36 -1.60
CA SER A 7 5.48 -14.99 -2.07
C SER A 7 6.72 -14.13 -1.95
N LEU A 8 7.45 -14.25 -0.85
CA LEU A 8 8.68 -13.51 -0.63
C LEU A 8 9.73 -13.88 -1.69
N VAL A 9 10.00 -15.17 -1.90
CA VAL A 9 10.97 -15.59 -2.93
C VAL A 9 10.58 -15.09 -4.33
N ALA A 10 9.29 -15.18 -4.67
CA ALA A 10 8.79 -14.68 -5.94
C ALA A 10 8.92 -13.15 -6.07
N LEU A 11 8.62 -12.40 -5.02
CA LEU A 11 8.79 -10.95 -4.98
C LEU A 11 10.26 -10.57 -5.15
N TYR A 12 11.18 -11.22 -4.43
CA TYR A 12 12.60 -10.96 -4.61
C TYR A 12 13.03 -11.13 -6.07
N ALA A 13 12.71 -12.28 -6.68
CA ALA A 13 13.09 -12.56 -8.06
C ALA A 13 12.46 -11.57 -9.06
N LEU A 14 11.23 -11.14 -8.80
CA LEU A 14 10.53 -10.15 -9.61
C LEU A 14 11.22 -8.79 -9.54
N PHE A 15 11.53 -8.30 -8.34
CA PHE A 15 12.14 -6.99 -8.12
C PHE A 15 13.62 -6.94 -8.53
N ASP A 16 14.34 -8.06 -8.43
CA ASP A 16 15.68 -8.22 -8.99
C ASP A 16 15.66 -8.02 -10.51
N ARG A 17 14.76 -8.74 -11.21
CA ARG A 17 14.62 -8.65 -12.66
C ARG A 17 14.05 -7.31 -13.13
N LEU A 18 13.06 -6.75 -12.43
CA LEU A 18 12.51 -5.44 -12.75
C LEU A 18 13.55 -4.33 -12.55
N GLY A 19 14.42 -4.46 -11.55
CA GLY A 19 15.50 -3.54 -11.27
C GLY A 19 16.50 -3.39 -12.42
N GLU A 20 16.69 -4.43 -13.24
CA GLU A 20 17.54 -4.37 -14.44
C GLU A 20 17.00 -3.40 -15.49
N TYR A 21 15.67 -3.27 -15.60
CA TYR A 21 15.01 -2.38 -16.56
C TYR A 21 14.66 -1.02 -15.96
N ILE A 22 14.27 -1.01 -14.69
CA ILE A 22 13.76 0.16 -13.97
C ILE A 22 14.47 0.21 -12.60
N PRO A 23 15.64 0.86 -12.50
CA PRO A 23 16.45 0.83 -11.28
C PRO A 23 15.75 1.37 -10.03
N PHE A 24 14.82 2.32 -10.18
CA PHE A 24 14.12 2.93 -9.03
C PHE A 24 13.14 1.99 -8.31
N ILE A 25 12.69 0.91 -8.97
CA ILE A 25 11.89 -0.15 -8.36
C ILE A 25 12.72 -1.40 -8.09
N GLY A 26 14.03 -1.36 -8.27
CA GLY A 26 14.89 -2.52 -8.04
C GLY A 26 15.09 -2.81 -6.56
N LEU A 27 15.90 -3.84 -6.30
CA LEU A 27 16.35 -4.16 -4.95
C LEU A 27 17.13 -2.98 -4.33
N ASN A 28 17.08 -2.90 -3.01
CA ASN A 28 17.74 -1.89 -2.20
C ASN A 28 17.28 -0.45 -2.50
N THR A 29 16.01 -0.29 -2.88
CA THR A 29 15.39 1.01 -3.12
C THR A 29 14.07 1.15 -2.37
N HIS A 30 13.77 2.35 -1.88
CA HIS A 30 12.46 2.64 -1.29
C HIS A 30 11.34 2.58 -2.33
N GLY A 31 11.62 2.89 -3.60
CA GLY A 31 10.65 2.77 -4.69
C GLY A 31 10.20 1.33 -4.90
N GLY A 32 11.12 0.36 -4.80
CA GLY A 32 10.79 -1.06 -4.83
C GLY A 32 9.85 -1.47 -3.70
N VAL A 33 10.13 -1.03 -2.46
CA VAL A 33 9.26 -1.32 -1.30
C VAL A 33 7.88 -0.69 -1.46
N ILE A 34 7.81 0.58 -1.86
CA ILE A 34 6.53 1.28 -2.10
C ILE A 34 5.72 0.51 -3.15
N PHE A 35 6.35 0.13 -4.26
CA PHE A 35 5.67 -0.59 -5.35
C PHE A 35 5.17 -1.97 -4.89
N ALA A 36 5.95 -2.68 -4.07
CA ALA A 36 5.52 -3.95 -3.50
C ALA A 36 4.28 -3.78 -2.60
N TYR A 37 4.25 -2.75 -1.75
CA TYR A 37 3.11 -2.48 -0.87
C TYR A 37 1.84 -2.10 -1.64
N LEU A 38 1.96 -1.42 -2.78
CA LEU A 38 0.82 -1.14 -3.66
C LEU A 38 0.15 -2.42 -4.20
N GLY A 39 0.84 -3.56 -4.22
CA GLY A 39 0.24 -4.85 -4.58
C GLY A 39 -0.81 -5.34 -3.56
N GLY A 40 -0.75 -4.86 -2.31
CA GLY A 40 -1.65 -5.27 -1.22
C GLY A 40 -3.04 -4.62 -1.22
N ILE A 41 -3.39 -3.83 -2.23
CA ILE A 41 -4.59 -2.96 -2.22
C ILE A 41 -5.93 -3.71 -2.34
N ALA A 42 -5.94 -4.99 -2.70
CA ALA A 42 -7.16 -5.71 -3.04
C ALA A 42 -8.24 -5.61 -1.95
N LEU A 43 -7.87 -5.84 -0.69
CA LEU A 43 -8.80 -5.73 0.44
C LEU A 43 -9.37 -4.31 0.59
N HIS A 44 -8.54 -3.29 0.41
CA HIS A 44 -8.96 -1.89 0.48
C HIS A 44 -9.94 -1.53 -0.64
N VAL A 45 -9.74 -2.04 -1.86
CA VAL A 45 -10.68 -1.86 -2.98
C VAL A 45 -12.06 -2.43 -2.63
N TRP A 46 -12.11 -3.65 -2.08
CA TRP A 46 -13.37 -4.26 -1.66
C TRP A 46 -14.07 -3.47 -0.56
N THR A 47 -13.31 -2.95 0.41
CA THR A 47 -13.84 -2.11 1.49
C THR A 47 -14.42 -0.79 0.97
N ILE A 48 -13.71 -0.11 0.06
CA ILE A 48 -14.20 1.14 -0.55
C ILE A 48 -15.45 0.87 -1.38
N LYS A 49 -15.45 -0.19 -2.20
CA LYS A 49 -16.62 -0.61 -2.98
C LYS A 49 -17.83 -0.85 -2.07
N GLY A 50 -17.66 -1.64 -1.02
CA GLY A 50 -18.75 -1.96 -0.10
C GLY A 50 -19.35 -0.72 0.56
N TYR A 51 -18.54 0.31 0.80
CA TYR A 51 -19.03 1.60 1.29
C TYR A 51 -19.77 2.39 0.21
N PHE A 52 -19.28 2.43 -1.03
CA PHE A 52 -19.98 3.10 -2.13
C PHE A 52 -21.38 2.50 -2.34
N GLU A 53 -21.52 1.19 -2.18
CA GLU A 53 -22.82 0.50 -2.26
C GLU A 53 -23.81 0.90 -1.15
N THR A 54 -23.36 1.57 -0.09
CA THR A 54 -24.25 2.14 0.95
C THR A 54 -24.74 3.55 0.64
N ILE A 55 -24.13 4.23 -0.34
CA ILE A 55 -24.54 5.57 -0.75
C ILE A 55 -25.76 5.43 -1.66
N ASP A 56 -26.81 6.20 -1.37
CA ASP A 56 -28.05 6.17 -2.15
C ASP A 56 -27.80 6.64 -3.59
N SER A 57 -28.15 5.81 -4.57
CA SER A 57 -27.96 6.08 -6.00
C SER A 57 -28.77 7.27 -6.50
N SER A 58 -29.86 7.64 -5.80
CA SER A 58 -30.68 8.81 -6.14
C SER A 58 -29.88 10.13 -6.07
N LEU A 59 -28.77 10.18 -5.33
CA LEU A 59 -27.90 11.36 -5.28
C LEU A 59 -27.18 11.60 -6.61
N GLU A 60 -26.78 10.54 -7.31
CA GLU A 60 -26.19 10.65 -8.66
C GLU A 60 -27.26 11.02 -9.68
N GLU A 61 -28.45 10.44 -9.57
CA GLU A 61 -29.59 10.76 -10.45
C GLU A 61 -30.01 12.22 -10.30
N ALA A 62 -30.07 12.74 -9.08
CA ALA A 62 -30.35 14.14 -8.81
C ALA A 62 -29.28 15.06 -9.44
N ALA A 63 -28.00 14.72 -9.29
CA ALA A 63 -26.92 15.48 -9.92
C ALA A 63 -27.02 15.46 -11.46
N ALA A 64 -27.41 14.32 -12.05
CA ALA A 64 -27.62 14.21 -13.49
C ALA A 64 -28.82 15.05 -13.98
N LEU A 65 -29.90 15.13 -13.21
CA LEU A 65 -31.04 16.03 -13.48
C LEU A 65 -30.63 17.51 -13.46
N ASP A 66 -29.68 17.87 -12.59
CA ASP A 66 -29.07 19.20 -12.54
C ASP A 66 -28.04 19.46 -13.67
N GLY A 67 -27.86 18.50 -14.59
CA GLY A 67 -26.97 18.62 -15.74
C GLY A 67 -25.51 18.25 -15.47
N ALA A 68 -25.21 17.61 -14.34
CA ALA A 68 -23.86 17.12 -14.07
C ALA A 68 -23.49 15.95 -14.98
N THR A 69 -22.30 16.01 -15.56
CA THR A 69 -21.67 14.86 -16.24
C THR A 69 -21.33 13.76 -15.22
N PRO A 70 -21.16 12.49 -15.63
CA PRO A 70 -20.81 11.40 -14.71
C PRO A 70 -19.54 11.67 -13.89
N TRP A 71 -18.54 12.33 -14.49
CA TRP A 71 -17.33 12.71 -13.77
C TRP A 71 -17.57 13.81 -12.72
N GLN A 72 -18.46 14.76 -13.01
CA GLN A 72 -18.87 15.79 -12.05
C GLN A 72 -19.66 15.16 -10.90
N ALA A 73 -20.62 14.27 -11.18
CA ALA A 73 -21.36 13.54 -10.15
C ALA A 73 -20.41 12.75 -9.25
N PHE A 74 -19.46 12.01 -9.82
CA PHE A 74 -18.42 11.32 -9.04
C PHE A 74 -17.61 12.28 -8.16
N ARG A 75 -17.03 13.34 -8.75
CA ARG A 75 -16.10 14.22 -8.04
C ARG A 75 -16.78 15.12 -7.00
N LEU A 76 -18.01 15.56 -7.27
CA LEU A 76 -18.73 16.56 -6.47
C LEU A 76 -19.74 15.94 -5.49
N VAL A 77 -20.20 14.72 -5.75
CA VAL A 77 -21.21 14.04 -4.91
C VAL A 77 -20.60 12.80 -4.26
N LEU A 78 -20.21 11.79 -5.05
CA LEU A 78 -19.74 10.51 -4.49
C LEU A 78 -18.44 10.62 -3.70
N LEU A 79 -17.42 11.28 -4.27
CA LEU A 79 -16.09 11.36 -3.68
C LEU A 79 -16.09 12.09 -2.32
N PRO A 80 -16.76 13.25 -2.15
CA PRO A 80 -16.89 13.90 -0.85
C PRO A 80 -17.66 13.06 0.18
N LEU A 81 -18.74 12.39 -0.23
CA LEU A 81 -19.49 11.47 0.64
C LEU A 81 -18.65 10.25 1.07
N SER A 82 -17.65 9.90 0.26
CA SER A 82 -16.75 8.79 0.50
C SER A 82 -15.53 9.13 1.36
N VAL A 83 -15.32 10.39 1.72
CA VAL A 83 -14.18 10.81 2.56
C VAL A 83 -14.04 9.98 3.85
N PRO A 84 -15.11 9.61 4.59
CA PRO A 84 -14.99 8.80 5.79
C PRO A 84 -14.33 7.44 5.54
N ILE A 85 -14.72 6.72 4.48
CA ILE A 85 -14.13 5.41 4.19
C ILE A 85 -12.69 5.53 3.69
N LEU A 86 -12.39 6.58 2.91
CA LEU A 86 -11.03 6.85 2.45
C LEU A 86 -10.09 7.13 3.63
N ALA A 87 -10.56 7.86 4.65
CA ALA A 87 -9.80 8.09 5.87
C ALA A 87 -9.54 6.79 6.65
N VAL A 88 -10.54 5.92 6.78
CA VAL A 88 -10.39 4.60 7.42
C VAL A 88 -9.36 3.75 6.68
N VAL A 89 -9.49 3.63 5.36
CA VAL A 89 -8.55 2.86 4.53
C VAL A 89 -7.14 3.43 4.62
N PHE A 90 -6.99 4.76 4.59
CA PHE A 90 -5.70 5.41 4.75
C PHE A 90 -5.02 5.03 6.08
N ILE A 91 -5.74 5.14 7.20
CA ILE A 91 -5.20 4.81 8.53
C ILE A 91 -4.80 3.33 8.60
N LEU A 92 -5.67 2.43 8.14
CA LEU A 92 -5.38 0.99 8.15
C LEU A 92 -4.16 0.64 7.28
N SER A 93 -4.09 1.22 6.08
CA SER A 93 -2.95 1.02 5.16
C SER A 93 -1.66 1.56 5.76
N PHE A 94 -1.71 2.72 6.41
CA PHE A 94 -0.56 3.36 7.04
C PHE A 94 -0.02 2.51 8.20
N ILE A 95 -0.89 2.03 9.10
CA ILE A 95 -0.50 1.15 10.21
C ILE A 95 0.12 -0.14 9.69
N ALA A 96 -0.49 -0.76 8.66
CA ALA A 96 0.06 -1.94 8.03
C ALA A 96 1.45 -1.69 7.44
N ALA A 97 1.63 -0.59 6.70
CA ALA A 97 2.90 -0.27 6.05
C ALA A 97 4.03 0.11 7.03
N ILE A 98 3.75 0.85 8.10
CA ILE A 98 4.78 1.29 9.05
C ILE A 98 5.30 0.15 9.94
N THR A 99 4.51 -0.92 10.09
CA THR A 99 4.85 -2.10 10.90
C THR A 99 5.31 -3.30 10.07
N GLU A 100 5.29 -3.18 8.73
CA GLU A 100 5.66 -4.27 7.82
C GLU A 100 7.17 -4.53 7.84
N VAL A 101 7.53 -5.80 7.92
CA VAL A 101 8.92 -6.28 8.01
C VAL A 101 9.26 -7.29 6.90
N PRO A 102 8.46 -8.32 6.61
CA PRO A 102 8.88 -9.39 5.70
C PRO A 102 9.31 -8.93 4.31
N VAL A 103 8.56 -8.04 3.66
CA VAL A 103 8.88 -7.54 2.31
C VAL A 103 10.01 -6.52 2.38
N ALA A 104 9.96 -5.59 3.34
CA ALA A 104 11.02 -4.57 3.48
C ALA A 104 12.39 -5.18 3.76
N SER A 105 12.49 -6.16 4.66
CA SER A 105 13.74 -6.85 5.01
C SER A 105 14.34 -7.69 3.88
N LEU A 106 13.49 -8.10 2.93
CA LEU A 106 13.91 -8.86 1.75
C LEU A 106 14.41 -7.93 0.63
N LEU A 107 13.71 -6.82 0.41
CA LEU A 107 14.02 -5.89 -0.68
C LEU A 107 15.14 -4.92 -0.30
N LEU A 108 15.26 -4.50 0.96
CA LEU A 108 16.27 -3.57 1.43
C LEU A 108 17.46 -4.33 2.02
N ARG A 109 18.68 -3.95 1.65
CA ARG A 109 19.91 -4.66 2.06
C ARG A 109 20.83 -3.79 2.91
N ASP A 110 20.85 -2.49 2.66
CA ASP A 110 21.71 -1.57 3.39
C ASP A 110 21.03 -1.04 4.64
N VAL A 111 21.78 -0.95 5.73
CA VAL A 111 21.30 -0.43 7.02
C VAL A 111 20.70 0.97 6.90
N ASN A 112 21.32 1.83 6.09
CA ASN A 112 20.86 3.20 5.85
C ASN A 112 19.54 3.28 5.07
N SER A 113 19.11 2.18 4.44
CA SER A 113 17.90 2.10 3.63
C SER A 113 16.73 1.44 4.36
N TYR A 114 16.95 0.89 5.55
CA TYR A 114 15.90 0.17 6.27
C TYR A 114 14.72 1.05 6.64
N THR A 115 13.54 0.43 6.58
CA THR A 115 12.35 1.01 7.21
C THR A 115 12.51 0.99 8.72
N LEU A 116 11.72 1.81 9.41
CA LEU A 116 11.69 1.86 10.87
C LEU A 116 11.49 0.46 11.47
N ALA A 117 10.54 -0.32 10.94
CA ALA A 117 10.23 -1.65 11.44
C ALA A 117 11.40 -2.64 11.26
N VAL A 118 12.05 -2.65 10.10
CA VAL A 118 13.21 -3.52 9.84
C VAL A 118 14.39 -3.11 10.73
N GLY A 119 14.69 -1.81 10.82
CA GLY A 119 15.75 -1.29 11.68
C GLY A 119 15.53 -1.67 13.14
N MET A 120 14.32 -1.47 13.67
CA MET A 120 13.96 -1.86 15.03
C MET A 120 14.13 -3.37 15.27
N GLN A 121 13.76 -4.22 14.31
CA GLN A 121 13.96 -5.66 14.42
C GLN A 121 15.45 -6.03 14.46
N GLN A 122 16.30 -5.34 13.69
CA GLN A 122 17.74 -5.60 13.70
C GLN A 122 18.45 -5.20 15.00
N TYR A 123 17.94 -4.19 15.72
CA TYR A 123 18.46 -3.79 17.03
C TYR A 123 18.25 -4.84 18.13
N LEU A 124 17.31 -5.76 17.95
CA LEU A 124 17.09 -6.86 18.88
C LEU A 124 18.17 -7.96 18.75
N ASN A 125 18.98 -7.94 17.69
CA ASN A 125 20.04 -8.91 17.48
C ASN A 125 21.30 -8.50 18.25
N PRO A 126 21.82 -9.34 19.17
CA PRO A 126 22.92 -8.94 20.04
C PRO A 126 24.23 -8.60 19.34
N GLN A 127 24.42 -9.06 18.11
CA GLN A 127 25.61 -8.79 17.30
C GLN A 127 25.64 -7.34 16.75
N ASN A 128 24.52 -6.63 16.80
CA ASN A 128 24.37 -5.25 16.32
C ASN A 128 24.42 -4.21 17.45
N TYR A 129 24.72 -4.62 18.70
CA TYR A 129 24.94 -3.66 19.77
C TYR A 129 26.22 -2.85 19.51
N LEU A 130 26.07 -1.53 19.36
CA LEU A 130 27.19 -0.60 19.16
C LEU A 130 27.97 -0.31 20.46
N TRP A 131 27.52 -0.85 21.59
CA TRP A 131 28.16 -0.71 22.89
C TRP A 131 28.45 -2.10 23.47
N GLY A 132 29.65 -2.56 23.14
CA GLY A 132 30.38 -3.66 23.75
C GLY A 132 31.85 -3.29 23.69
#